data_AF-A0A7K8QFD2-F1
#
_entry.id   AF-A0A7K8QFD2-F1
#
_cell.length_a   1.000
_cell.length_b   1.000
_cell.length_c   1.000
_cell.angle_alpha   90.00
_cell.angle_beta   90.00
_cell.angle_gamma   90.00
#
_symmetry.space_group_name_H-M   'P 1'
#
loop_
_entity.id
_entity.type
_entity.pdbx_description
1 polymer ?
#
loop_
_entity_poly.entity_id
_entity_poly.type
_entity_poly.pdbx_seq_one_letter_code
_entity_poly.pdbx_strand_id
1 'polypeptide(L)' 'GLLWCPGAMASYPPNCSKYTMPGCPRDFFPVCGTDGETYGNECVLCQANR' A
#
# COMPACT_ATOMS: atom_id res chain seq x y z
N GLY A 1 -8.71 15.48 10.64
CA GLY A 1 -8.84 15.28 9.19
C GLY A 1 -8.86 13.79 8.94
N LEU A 2 -9.95 13.26 8.38
CA LEU A 2 -10.03 11.85 8.01
C LEU A 2 -9.08 11.64 6.82
N LEU A 3 -8.16 10.69 6.92
CA LEU A 3 -7.38 10.22 5.77
C LEU A 3 -8.39 9.68 4.73
N TRP A 4 -8.74 10.51 3.77
CA TRP A 4 -9.74 10.18 2.75
C TRP A 4 -9.02 9.46 1.61
N CYS A 5 -8.87 8.14 1.75
CA CYS A 5 -8.62 7.26 0.61
C CYS A 5 -9.90 6.49 0.29
N PRO A 6 -10.89 7.11 -0.39
CA PRO A 6 -12.11 6.40 -0.78
C PRO A 6 -11.75 5.21 -1.67
N GLY A 7 -12.11 4.01 -1.23
CA GLY A 7 -11.89 2.77 -1.97
C GLY A 7 -10.58 2.03 -1.66
N ALA A 8 -9.77 2.50 -0.71
CA ALA A 8 -8.57 1.81 -0.28
C ALA A 8 -8.77 1.15 1.10
N MET A 9 -8.45 -0.15 1.21
CA MET A 9 -8.67 -0.88 2.46
C MET A 9 -7.53 -0.63 3.44
N ALA A 10 -7.83 0.00 4.58
CA ALA A 10 -6.91 0.11 5.72
C ALA A 10 -7.01 -1.17 6.57
N SER A 11 -6.60 -2.31 6.01
CA SER A 11 -6.72 -3.59 6.71
C SER A 11 -5.33 -4.11 7.06
N TYR A 12 -4.94 -3.90 8.33
CA TYR A 12 -3.72 -4.38 8.98
C TYR A 12 -2.41 -3.71 8.48
N PRO A 13 -1.39 -3.50 9.35
CA PRO A 13 -0.08 -3.00 8.94
C PRO A 13 0.50 -3.82 7.77
N PRO A 14 0.95 -3.16 6.68
CA PRO A 14 1.45 -3.85 5.50
C PRO A 14 2.71 -4.64 5.85
N ASN A 15 2.80 -5.88 5.38
CA ASN A 15 3.98 -6.72 5.62
C ASN A 15 5.00 -6.51 4.50
N CYS A 16 5.84 -5.48 4.63
CA CYS A 16 6.85 -5.17 3.62
C CYS A 16 7.94 -6.23 3.47
N SER A 17 8.11 -7.11 4.47
CA SER A 17 9.04 -8.24 4.42
C SER A 17 8.56 -9.36 3.48
N LYS A 18 7.26 -9.44 3.21
CA LYS A 18 6.68 -10.35 2.21
C LYS A 18 7.18 -10.03 0.79
N TYR A 19 7.49 -8.76 0.52
CA TYR A 19 7.92 -8.26 -0.78
C TYR A 19 9.44 -8.24 -0.89
N THR A 20 10.01 -9.44 -1.03
CA THR A 20 11.42 -9.60 -1.40
C THR A 20 11.53 -9.53 -2.93
N MET A 21 12.28 -8.54 -3.41
CA MET A 21 12.51 -8.15 -4.83
C MET A 21 12.78 -9.34 -5.79
N PRO A 22 12.53 -9.21 -7.11
CA PRO A 22 12.88 -8.02 -7.91
C PRO A 22 11.75 -7.03 -8.24
N GLY A 23 10.50 -7.25 -7.82
CA GLY A 23 9.44 -6.27 -8.11
C GLY A 23 8.09 -6.57 -7.47
N CYS A 24 7.17 -5.61 -7.61
CA CYS A 24 5.81 -5.74 -7.11
C CYS A 24 4.89 -6.46 -8.11
N PRO A 25 3.96 -7.29 -7.61
CA PRO A 25 2.88 -7.84 -8.43
C PRO A 25 2.06 -6.71 -9.06
N ARG A 26 1.41 -7.01 -10.17
CA ARG A 26 0.57 -6.06 -10.92
C ARG A 26 -0.90 -6.09 -10.49
N ASP A 27 -1.22 -6.86 -9.45
CA ASP A 27 -2.56 -6.91 -8.88
C ASP A 27 -2.95 -5.55 -8.28
N PHE A 28 -4.19 -5.14 -8.52
CA PHE A 28 -4.74 -3.88 -8.02
C PHE A 28 -5.56 -4.13 -6.75
N PHE A 29 -4.92 -3.91 -5.61
CA PHE A 29 -5.50 -4.02 -4.27
C PHE A 29 -5.23 -2.72 -3.51
N PRO A 30 -6.03 -1.66 -3.75
CA PRO A 30 -5.71 -0.32 -3.26
C PRO A 30 -5.62 -0.27 -1.74
N VAL A 31 -4.54 0.31 -1.23
CA VAL A 31 -4.28 0.53 0.20
C VAL A 31 -4.01 2.00 0.48
N CYS A 32 -4.46 2.49 1.63
CA CYS A 32 -4.26 3.88 2.05
C CYS A 32 -2.99 3.97 2.89
N GLY A 33 -2.03 4.79 2.47
CA GLY A 33 -0.86 5.10 3.29
C GLY A 33 -1.18 6.10 4.39
N THR A 34 -0.31 6.20 5.39
CA THR A 34 -0.44 7.15 6.49
C THR A 34 -0.19 8.60 6.07
N ASP A 35 0.37 8.80 4.88
CA ASP A 35 0.54 10.05 4.15
C ASP A 35 -0.76 10.54 3.48
N GLY A 36 -1.81 9.70 3.43
CA GLY A 36 -3.06 9.99 2.75
C GLY A 36 -3.06 9.67 1.26
N GLU A 37 -2.02 9.01 0.73
CA GLU A 37 -1.98 8.57 -0.65
C GLU A 37 -2.56 7.15 -0.81
N THR A 38 -3.20 6.91 -1.96
CA THR A 38 -3.68 5.57 -2.33
C THR A 38 -2.64 4.87 -3.17
N TYR A 39 -2.18 3.72 -2.69
CA TYR A 39 -1.21 2.88 -3.39
C TYR A 39 -1.92 1.72 -4.07
N GLY A 40 -1.50 1.37 -5.29
CA GLY A 40 -2.16 0.34 -6.09
C GLY A 40 -2.13 -1.06 -5.46
N ASN A 41 -1.16 -1.36 -4.61
CA ASN A 41 -1.12 -2.53 -3.74
C ASN A 41 -0.15 -2.34 -2.56
N GLU A 42 -0.20 -3.26 -1.58
CA GLU A 42 0.67 -3.24 -0.40
C GLU A 42 2.18 -3.25 -0.77
N CYS A 43 2.58 -3.87 -1.88
CA CYS A 43 3.98 -3.84 -2.31
C CYS A 43 4.41 -2.45 -2.79
N VAL A 44 3.57 -1.78 -3.59
CA VAL A 44 3.85 -0.42 -4.08
C VAL A 44 3.93 0.57 -2.91
N LEU A 45 3.05 0.42 -1.90
CA LEU A 45 3.15 1.17 -0.65
C LEU A 45 4.50 0.90 0.05
N CYS A 46 4.87 -0.36 0.20
CA CYS A 46 6.13 -0.75 0.84
C CYS A 46 7.37 -0.30 0.06
N GLN A 47 7.28 -0.16 -1.26
CA GLN A 47 8.38 0.35 -2.08
C GLN A 47 8.50 1.88 -1.98
N ALA A 48 7.38 2.59 -1.85
CA ALA A 48 7.38 4.05 -1.72
C ALA A 48 7.80 4.54 -0.32
N ASN A 49 7.56 3.73 0.72
CA ASN A 49 7.90 4.03 2.12
C ASN A 49 9.20 3.37 2.61
N ARG A 50 10.07 2.93 1.69
CA ARG A 50 11.46 2.52 2.00
C ARG A 50 12.37 3.72 2.08
#